data_AF-A0A511FIE2-F1
#
_entry.id   AF-A0A511FIE2-F1
#
_cell.length_a   1.000
_cell.length_b   1.000
_cell.length_c   1.000
_cell.angle_alpha   90.00
_cell.angle_beta   90.00
_cell.angle_gamma   90.00
#
_symmetry.space_group_name_H-M   'P 1'
#
loop_
_entity.id
_entity.type
_entity.pdbx_description
1 polymer ?
#
loop_
_entity_poly.entity_id
_entity_poly.type
_entity_poly.pdbx_seq_one_letter_code
_entity_poly.pdbx_strand_id
1 'polypeptide(L)'
;MTEVQMTPADVRTSAARIGAAEDAVRAASHPRHAADVAAALAGSASAGSAARVAERWSAEVSSWAASAAAQSARMSAAVDDTQARDGDVAARLQRMASRLGATAQ
;
A
#
# COMPACT_ATOMS: atom_id res chain seq x y z
N MET A 1 24.38 14.46 -7.18
CA MET A 1 23.34 13.47 -6.81
C MET A 1 22.33 14.23 -5.99
N THR A 2 21.13 14.48 -6.53
CA THR A 2 20.11 15.29 -5.84
C THR A 2 19.40 14.37 -4.84
N GLU A 3 19.55 14.65 -3.54
CA GLU A 3 18.87 13.89 -2.50
C GLU A 3 17.37 14.19 -2.60
N VAL A 4 16.57 13.19 -2.94
CA VAL A 4 15.10 13.32 -2.92
C VAL A 4 14.68 13.25 -1.45
N GLN A 5 14.48 14.41 -0.83
CA GLN A 5 13.88 14.48 0.49
C GLN A 5 12.39 14.16 0.37
N MET A 6 12.02 12.93 0.72
CA MET A 6 10.61 12.55 0.85
C MET A 6 10.10 13.01 2.22
N THR A 7 9.08 13.86 2.22
CA THR A 7 8.40 14.25 3.46
C THR A 7 7.44 13.15 3.91
N PRO A 8 7.08 13.11 5.21
CA PRO A 8 5.97 12.28 5.69
C PRO A 8 4.67 12.43 4.89
N ALA A 9 4.39 13.64 4.38
CA ALA A 9 3.21 13.91 3.57
C ALA A 9 3.29 13.25 2.18
N ASP A 10 4.47 13.20 1.57
CA ASP A 10 4.69 12.54 0.27
C ASP A 10 4.51 11.02 0.39
N VAL A 11 5.02 10.44 1.48
CA VAL A 11 4.85 9.01 1.77
C VAL A 11 3.37 8.66 1.97
N ARG A 12 2.65 9.46 2.77
CA ARG A 12 1.20 9.25 2.98
C ARG A 12 0.40 9.42 1.69
N THR A 13 0.72 10.41 0.87
CA THR A 13 0.10 10.61 -0.44
C THR A 13 0.34 9.40 -1.35
N SER A 14 1.55 8.85 -1.33
CA SER A 14 1.89 7.67 -2.12
C SER A 14 1.15 6.42 -1.60
N ALA A 15 1.06 6.23 -0.29
CA ALA A 15 0.28 5.15 0.32
C ALA A 15 -1.21 5.24 -0.05
N ALA A 16 -1.79 6.45 -0.02
CA ALA A 16 -3.17 6.69 -0.43
C ALA A 16 -3.40 6.38 -1.92
N ARG A 17 -2.46 6.76 -2.80
CA ARG A 17 -2.53 6.41 -4.23
C ARG A 17 -2.46 4.90 -4.48
N ILE A 18 -1.64 4.19 -3.71
CA ILE A 18 -1.56 2.72 -3.77
C ILE A 18 -2.90 2.09 -3.34
N GLY A 19 -3.50 2.59 -2.25
CA GLY A 19 -4.82 2.13 -1.80
C GLY A 19 -5.93 2.42 -2.82
N ALA A 20 -5.95 3.61 -3.42
CA ALA A 20 -6.91 3.94 -4.47
C ALA A 20 -6.75 3.06 -5.72
N ALA A 21 -5.51 2.71 -6.09
CA ALA A 21 -5.24 1.78 -7.17
C ALA A 21 -5.72 0.35 -6.83
N GLU A 22 -5.51 -0.11 -5.60
CA GLU A 22 -6.05 -1.38 -5.10
C GLU A 22 -7.58 -1.44 -5.25
N ASP A 23 -8.29 -0.41 -4.79
CA ASP A 23 -9.74 -0.34 -4.87
C ASP A 23 -10.24 -0.33 -6.32
N ALA A 24 -9.57 0.42 -7.20
CA ALA A 24 -9.89 0.45 -8.63
C ALA A 24 -9.70 -0.92 -9.28
N VAL A 25 -8.65 -1.64 -8.92
CA VAL A 25 -8.35 -2.99 -9.42
C VAL A 25 -9.36 -4.00 -8.92
N ARG A 26 -9.76 -3.90 -7.65
CA ARG A 26 -10.81 -4.75 -7.08
C ARG A 26 -12.15 -4.48 -7.75
N ALA A 27 -12.47 -3.22 -8.08
CA ALA A 27 -13.69 -2.85 -8.80
C ALA A 27 -13.68 -3.29 -10.28
N ALA A 28 -12.52 -3.24 -10.93
CA ALA A 28 -12.32 -3.68 -12.32
C ALA A 28 -12.10 -5.21 -12.44
N SER A 29 -11.86 -5.89 -11.32
CA SER A 29 -12.01 -7.33 -11.25
C SER A 29 -13.47 -7.65 -11.57
N HIS A 30 -13.75 -8.06 -12.80
CA HIS A 30 -15.06 -8.50 -13.23
C HIS A 30 -15.11 -10.04 -13.24
N PRO A 31 -15.14 -10.72 -12.07
CA PRO A 31 -15.16 -12.18 -12.00
C PRO A 31 -16.40 -12.75 -12.69
N ARG A 32 -17.49 -11.97 -12.77
CA ARG A 32 -18.67 -12.32 -13.58
C ARG A 32 -18.34 -12.44 -15.06
N HIS A 33 -17.64 -11.48 -15.66
CA HIS A 33 -17.28 -11.57 -17.08
C HIS A 33 -16.35 -12.75 -17.38
N ALA A 34 -15.43 -13.06 -16.47
CA ALA A 34 -14.57 -14.25 -16.60
C ALA A 34 -15.39 -15.56 -16.51
N ALA A 35 -16.37 -15.62 -15.61
CA ALA A 35 -17.30 -16.74 -15.51
C ALA A 35 -18.25 -16.83 -16.72
N ASP A 36 -18.72 -15.70 -17.23
CA ASP A 36 -19.58 -15.61 -18.41
C ASP A 36 -18.86 -16.12 -19.66
N VAL A 37 -17.57 -15.80 -19.82
CA VAL A 37 -16.73 -16.33 -20.91
C VAL A 37 -16.55 -17.84 -20.78
N ALA A 38 -16.29 -18.35 -19.56
CA ALA A 38 -16.18 -19.78 -19.33
C ALA A 38 -17.51 -20.52 -19.59
N ALA A 39 -18.63 -19.93 -19.19
CA ALA A 39 -19.97 -20.46 -19.44
C ALA A 39 -20.35 -20.44 -20.92
N ALA A 40 -20.02 -19.36 -21.65
CA ALA A 40 -20.24 -19.25 -23.09
C ALA A 40 -19.44 -20.27 -23.90
N LEU A 41 -18.31 -20.73 -23.37
CA LEU A 41 -17.45 -21.75 -23.99
C LEU A 41 -17.76 -23.17 -23.51
N ALA A 42 -18.78 -23.37 -22.68
CA ALA A 42 -19.16 -24.69 -22.17
C ALA A 42 -19.47 -25.66 -23.32
N GLY A 43 -18.90 -26.87 -23.25
CA GLY A 43 -19.02 -27.89 -24.31
C GLY A 43 -18.06 -27.70 -25.50
N SER A 44 -17.29 -26.61 -25.56
CA SER A 44 -16.21 -26.46 -26.54
C SER A 44 -14.92 -27.15 -26.05
N ALA A 45 -14.01 -27.47 -26.97
CA ALA A 45 -12.67 -27.94 -26.65
C ALA A 45 -11.86 -26.94 -25.79
N SER A 46 -12.26 -25.66 -25.78
CA SER A 46 -11.59 -24.57 -25.07
C SER A 46 -12.15 -24.29 -23.67
N ALA A 47 -13.24 -24.96 -23.26
CA ALA A 47 -13.93 -24.70 -21.98
C ALA A 47 -12.98 -24.79 -20.77
N GLY A 48 -12.14 -25.84 -20.73
CA GLY A 48 -11.18 -26.03 -19.64
C GLY A 48 -10.09 -24.95 -19.57
N SER A 49 -9.69 -24.39 -20.72
CA SER A 49 -8.73 -23.28 -20.76
C SER A 49 -9.36 -21.97 -20.30
N ALA A 50 -10.61 -21.71 -20.66
CA ALA A 50 -11.35 -20.53 -20.20
C ALA A 50 -11.53 -20.52 -18.67
N ALA A 51 -11.91 -21.66 -18.08
CA ALA A 51 -12.03 -21.80 -16.63
C ALA A 51 -10.69 -21.53 -15.91
N ARG A 52 -9.58 -22.10 -16.41
CA ARG A 52 -8.24 -21.86 -15.84
C ARG A 52 -7.81 -20.40 -15.93
N VAL A 53 -8.12 -19.72 -17.04
CA VAL A 53 -7.81 -18.29 -17.19
C VAL A 53 -8.62 -17.47 -16.19
N ALA A 54 -9.90 -17.78 -16.02
CA ALA A 54 -10.76 -17.09 -15.04
C ALA A 54 -10.25 -17.26 -13.61
N GLU A 55 -9.92 -18.49 -13.20
CA GLU A 55 -9.33 -18.79 -11.88
C GLU A 55 -8.00 -18.06 -11.70
N ARG A 56 -7.09 -18.14 -12.69
CA ARG A 56 -5.78 -17.51 -12.59
C ARG A 56 -5.89 -16.00 -12.51
N TRP A 57 -6.74 -15.38 -13.32
CA TRP A 57 -7.00 -13.94 -13.27
C TRP A 57 -7.50 -13.51 -11.89
N SER A 58 -8.48 -14.22 -11.34
CA SER A 58 -9.02 -13.93 -10.00
C SER A 58 -7.96 -14.05 -8.91
N ALA A 59 -7.11 -15.07 -8.98
CA ALA A 59 -6.00 -15.28 -8.04
C ALA A 59 -4.95 -14.17 -8.12
N GLU A 60 -4.52 -13.80 -9.34
CA GLU A 60 -3.51 -12.75 -9.55
C GLU A 60 -4.01 -11.37 -9.10
N VAL A 61 -5.26 -11.02 -9.44
CA VAL A 61 -5.86 -9.75 -9.01
C VAL A 61 -5.97 -9.68 -7.49
N SER A 62 -6.37 -10.79 -6.84
CA SER A 62 -6.45 -10.85 -5.37
C SER A 62 -5.07 -10.74 -4.72
N SER A 63 -4.07 -11.43 -5.27
CA SER A 63 -2.67 -11.37 -4.80
C SER A 63 -2.08 -9.97 -4.93
N TRP A 64 -2.32 -9.32 -6.07
CA TRP A 64 -1.86 -7.95 -6.30
C TRP A 64 -2.51 -6.96 -5.34
N ALA A 65 -3.84 -7.05 -5.16
CA ALA A 65 -4.56 -6.20 -4.21
C ALA A 65 -4.03 -6.37 -2.77
N ALA A 66 -3.81 -7.61 -2.33
CA ALA A 66 -3.24 -7.89 -1.02
C ALA A 66 -1.81 -7.32 -0.86
N SER A 67 -1.00 -7.43 -1.91
CA SER A 67 0.36 -6.87 -1.91
C SER A 67 0.37 -5.35 -1.85
N ALA A 68 -0.54 -4.69 -2.56
CA ALA A 68 -0.73 -3.24 -2.53
C ALA A 68 -1.16 -2.76 -1.14
N ALA A 69 -2.16 -3.42 -0.53
CA ALA A 69 -2.61 -3.13 0.82
C ALA A 69 -1.45 -3.25 1.84
N ALA A 70 -0.68 -4.34 1.77
CA ALA A 70 0.47 -4.56 2.63
C ALA A 70 1.54 -3.47 2.46
N GLN A 71 1.79 -3.02 1.23
CA GLN A 71 2.76 -1.96 0.96
C GLN A 71 2.29 -0.61 1.50
N SER A 72 1.02 -0.26 1.32
CA SER A 72 0.42 0.96 1.87
C SER A 72 0.50 0.98 3.40
N ALA A 73 0.21 -0.15 4.06
CA ALA A 73 0.33 -0.29 5.50
C ALA A 73 1.78 -0.11 5.99
N ARG A 74 2.77 -0.71 5.31
CA ARG A 74 4.19 -0.53 5.65
C ARG A 74 4.63 0.92 5.52
N MET A 75 4.22 1.60 4.47
CA MET A 75 4.55 3.02 4.26
C MET A 75 3.96 3.90 5.36
N SER A 76 2.71 3.64 5.74
CA SER A 76 2.05 4.37 6.84
C SER A 76 2.76 4.12 8.17
N ALA A 77 3.06 2.86 8.50
CA ALA A 77 3.76 2.50 9.72
C ALA A 77 5.18 3.11 9.80
N ALA A 78 5.90 3.16 8.68
CA ALA A 78 7.22 3.78 8.63
C ALA A 78 7.17 5.30 8.89
N VAL A 79 6.14 5.97 8.39
CA VAL A 79 5.92 7.40 8.69
C VAL A 79 5.64 7.60 10.17
N ASP A 80 4.76 6.80 10.75
CA ASP A 80 4.36 6.96 12.14
C ASP A 80 5.54 6.67 13.10
N ASP A 81 6.37 5.65 12.82
CA ASP A 81 7.60 5.37 13.56
C ASP A 81 8.62 6.52 13.45
N THR A 82 8.78 7.10 12.25
CA THR A 82 9.70 8.25 12.06
C THR A 82 9.22 9.46 12.85
N GLN A 83 7.92 9.79 12.80
CA GLN A 83 7.35 10.91 13.54
C GLN A 83 7.44 10.72 15.06
N ALA A 84 7.27 9.48 15.55
CA ALA A 84 7.44 9.17 16.97
C ALA A 84 8.89 9.42 17.43
N ARG A 85 9.88 8.97 16.64
CA ARG A 85 11.30 9.19 16.92
C ARG A 85 11.67 10.67 16.90
N ASP A 86 11.16 11.42 15.94
CA ASP A 86 11.39 12.88 15.88
C ASP A 86 10.82 13.58 17.13
N GLY A 87 9.64 13.16 17.60
CA GLY A 87 9.05 13.64 18.85
C GLY A 87 9.91 13.33 20.08
N ASP A 88 10.43 12.12 20.19
CA ASP A 88 11.32 11.70 21.29
C ASP A 88 12.63 12.49 21.31
N VAL A 89 13.22 12.70 20.13
CA VAL A 89 14.45 13.51 19.96
C VAL A 89 14.18 14.96 20.32
N ALA A 90 13.09 15.56 19.82
CA ALA A 90 12.71 16.93 20.14
C ALA A 90 12.52 17.12 21.66
N ALA A 91 11.81 16.21 22.30
CA ALA A 91 11.60 16.25 23.75
C ALA A 91 12.92 16.11 24.53
N ARG A 92 13.85 15.26 24.05
CA ARG A 92 15.19 15.12 24.65
C ARG A 92 16.02 16.39 24.51
N LEU A 93 16.02 17.00 23.33
CA LEU A 93 16.73 18.26 23.08
C LEU A 93 16.17 19.40 23.93
N GLN A 94 14.84 19.50 24.06
CA GLN A 94 14.20 20.48 24.93
C GLN A 94 14.63 20.30 26.38
N ARG A 95 14.63 19.07 26.91
CA ARG A 95 15.14 18.79 28.27
C ARG A 95 16.61 19.17 28.45
N MET A 96 17.45 18.93 27.45
CA MET A 96 18.86 19.32 27.49
C MET A 96 19.03 20.84 27.48
N ALA A 97 18.30 21.54 26.62
CA ALA A 97 18.32 23.01 26.55
C ALA A 97 17.85 23.65 27.87
N SER A 98 16.78 23.14 28.48
CA SER A 98 16.30 23.60 29.79
C SER A 98 17.35 23.40 30.89
N ARG A 99 18.07 22.28 30.89
CA ARG A 99 19.15 22.02 31.86
C ARG A 99 20.34 22.95 31.67
N LEU A 100 20.77 23.17 30.43
CA LEU A 100 21.88 24.07 30.11
C LEU A 100 21.55 25.54 30.44
N GLY A 101 20.31 25.97 30.19
CA GLY A 101 19.82 27.30 30.58
C GLY A 101 19.73 27.48 32.09
N ALA A 102 19.34 26.43 32.83
CA ALA A 102 19.29 26.46 34.30
C ALA A 102 20.68 26.48 34.96
N THR A 103 21.72 25.97 34.30
CA THR A 103 23.12 26.05 34.78
C THR A 103 23.84 27.36 34.45
N ALA A 104 23.23 28.23 33.64
CA ALA A 104 23.81 29.51 33.22
C ALA A 104 23.29 30.71 34.03
N GLN A 105 22.43 30.49 35.02
CA GLN A 105 21.95 31.47 36.01
C GLN A 105 22.59 31.18 37.38
#